data_AF-A0A370EPF0-F1
#
_entry.id   AF-A0A370EPF0-F1
#
_cell.length_a   1.000
_cell.length_b   1.000
_cell.length_c   1.000
_cell.angle_alpha   90.00
_cell.angle_beta   90.00
_cell.angle_gamma   90.00
#
_symmetry.space_group_name_H-M   'P 1'
#
loop_
_entity.id
_entity.type
_entity.pdbx_description
1 polymer ?
#
loop_
_entity_poly.entity_id
_entity_poly.type
_entity_poly.pdbx_seq_one_letter_code
_entity_poly.pdbx_strand_id
1 'polypeptide(L)'
;MYKIKGIITAIGDIKTTKLGTAVQQLHFEQETGRMFYPSALGTKIDLLKDMLPGDVAELEFHISGSKGTYNNVIIDNLVRV
;
A
#
# COMPACT_ATOMS: atom_id res chain seq x y z
N MET A 1 1.03 1.79 14.71
CA MET A 1 1.66 1.09 13.58
C MET A 1 1.11 -0.32 13.55
N TYR A 2 0.71 -0.78 12.37
CA TYR A 2 0.19 -2.12 12.13
C TYR A 2 1.11 -2.85 11.16
N LYS A 3 1.17 -4.18 11.30
CA LYS A 3 1.97 -5.05 10.43
C LYS A 3 1.13 -6.23 9.97
N ILE A 4 1.17 -6.54 8.68
CA ILE A 4 0.46 -7.68 8.09
C ILE A 4 1.35 -8.38 7.05
N LYS A 5 1.06 -9.65 6.78
CA LYS A 5 1.67 -10.44 5.70
C LYS A 5 0.61 -10.81 4.66
N GLY A 6 1.04 -10.98 3.42
CA GLY A 6 0.15 -11.26 2.31
C GLY A 6 0.86 -11.27 0.96
N ILE A 7 0.07 -11.30 -0.10
CA ILE A 7 0.51 -11.40 -1.48
C ILE A 7 0.18 -10.10 -2.20
N ILE A 8 1.14 -9.55 -2.94
CA ILE A 8 0.90 -8.43 -3.84
C ILE A 8 0.13 -8.95 -5.05
N THR A 9 -1.05 -8.42 -5.33
CA THR A 9 -1.89 -8.85 -6.45
C THR A 9 -1.82 -7.89 -7.63
N ALA A 10 -1.56 -6.60 -7.37
CA ALA A 10 -1.33 -5.59 -8.38
C ALA A 10 -0.66 -4.35 -7.77
N ILE A 11 -0.04 -3.54 -8.62
CA ILE A 11 0.49 -2.22 -8.28
C ILE A 11 -0.20 -1.23 -9.20
N GLY A 12 -0.90 -0.26 -8.63
CA GLY A 12 -1.63 0.74 -9.39
C GLY A 12 -0.71 1.79 -10.02
N ASP A 13 -1.28 2.59 -10.92
CA ASP A 13 -0.59 3.73 -11.51
C ASP A 13 -0.26 4.82 -10.48
N ILE A 14 0.83 5.54 -10.72
CA ILE A 14 1.16 6.75 -9.95
C ILE A 14 0.21 7.86 -10.35
N LYS A 15 -0.45 8.45 -9.35
CA LYS A 15 -1.33 9.62 -9.49
C LYS A 15 -0.79 10.78 -8.66
N THR A 16 -1.31 11.98 -8.91
CA THR A 16 -0.93 13.18 -8.14
C THR A 16 -2.16 13.72 -7.42
N THR A 17 -2.03 14.00 -6.12
CA THR A 17 -3.09 14.63 -5.34
C THR A 17 -3.25 16.10 -5.71
N LYS A 18 -4.35 16.74 -5.29
CA LYS A 18 -4.58 18.17 -5.50
C LYS A 18 -3.48 19.07 -4.92
N LEU A 19 -2.74 18.57 -3.93
CA LEU A 19 -1.64 19.29 -3.26
C LEU A 19 -0.27 18.98 -3.89
N GLY A 20 -0.23 18.26 -5.02
CA GLY A 20 1.02 17.94 -5.73
C GLY A 20 1.76 16.71 -5.20
N THR A 21 1.20 15.96 -4.25
CA THR A 21 1.84 14.75 -3.70
C THR A 21 1.60 13.56 -4.62
N ALA A 22 2.66 12.83 -4.99
CA ALA A 22 2.53 11.55 -5.68
C ALA A 22 1.86 10.51 -4.77
N VAL A 23 0.97 9.69 -5.32
CA VAL A 23 0.30 8.59 -4.64
C VAL A 23 0.27 7.37 -5.53
N GLN A 24 0.55 6.20 -4.96
CA GLN A 24 0.44 4.93 -5.66
C GLN A 24 -0.24 3.91 -4.75
N GLN A 25 -1.23 3.20 -5.28
CA GLN A 25 -2.01 2.22 -4.51
C GLN A 25 -1.47 0.82 -4.73
N LEU A 26 -1.28 0.08 -3.64
CA LEU A 26 -0.93 -1.33 -3.66
C LEU A 26 -2.21 -2.16 -3.53
N HIS A 27 -2.35 -3.22 -4.33
CA HIS A 27 -3.39 -4.22 -4.12
C HIS A 27 -2.74 -5.40 -3.41
N PHE A 28 -3.21 -5.68 -2.20
CA PHE A 28 -2.58 -6.63 -1.29
C PHE A 28 -3.61 -7.61 -0.76
N GLU A 29 -3.41 -8.90 -0.98
CA GLU A 29 -4.27 -9.96 -0.45
C GLU A 29 -3.66 -10.47 0.85
N GLN A 30 -4.40 -10.32 1.96
CA GLN A 30 -3.98 -10.84 3.25
C GLN A 30 -4.06 -12.36 3.28
N GLU A 31 -3.34 -13.00 4.22
CA GLU A 31 -3.45 -14.46 4.45
C GLU A 31 -4.88 -14.95 4.72
N THR A 32 -5.77 -14.05 5.18
CA THR A 32 -7.20 -14.33 5.38
C THR A 32 -8.03 -14.36 4.07
N GLY A 33 -7.40 -14.12 2.92
CA GLY A 33 -8.06 -13.96 1.61
C GLY A 33 -8.74 -12.60 1.42
N ARG A 34 -8.58 -11.67 2.37
CA ARG A 34 -9.17 -10.32 2.29
C ARG A 34 -8.28 -9.38 1.51
N MET A 35 -8.87 -8.67 0.56
CA MET A 35 -8.20 -7.60 -0.17
C MET A 35 -8.01 -6.35 0.69
N PHE A 36 -6.82 -5.77 0.57
CA PHE A 36 -6.37 -4.60 1.29
C PHE A 36 -5.68 -3.63 0.32
N TYR A 37 -6.00 -2.34 0.43
CA TYR A 37 -5.65 -1.33 -0.58
C TYR A 37 -4.89 -0.13 0.00
N PRO A 38 -3.70 -0.34 0.59
CA PRO A 38 -2.91 0.72 1.18
C PRO A 38 -2.24 1.59 0.11
N SER A 39 -1.92 2.83 0.45
CA SER A 39 -1.32 3.82 -0.45
C SER A 39 0.09 4.23 -0.01
N ALA A 40 1.03 4.24 -0.95
CA ALA A 40 2.31 4.91 -0.79
C ALA A 40 2.17 6.39 -1.19
N LEU A 41 2.82 7.29 -0.44
CA LEU A 41 2.76 8.74 -0.67
C LEU A 41 4.16 9.34 -0.82
N GLY A 42 4.29 10.33 -1.72
CA GLY A 42 5.53 11.08 -1.93
C GLY A 42 6.68 10.15 -2.31
N THR A 43 7.79 10.22 -1.58
CA THR A 43 8.96 9.37 -1.81
C THR A 43 8.73 7.90 -1.48
N LYS A 44 7.71 7.57 -0.67
CA LYS A 44 7.41 6.17 -0.31
C LYS A 44 6.89 5.34 -1.48
N ILE A 45 6.53 5.96 -2.61
CA ILE A 45 6.20 5.21 -3.84
C ILE A 45 7.40 4.36 -4.30
N ASP A 46 8.61 4.75 -3.93
CA ASP A 46 9.83 4.00 -4.27
C ASP A 46 9.85 2.61 -3.62
N LEU A 47 9.12 2.39 -2.51
CA LEU A 47 8.96 1.07 -1.89
C LEU A 47 8.22 0.07 -2.81
N LEU A 48 7.48 0.57 -3.80
CA LEU A 48 6.70 -0.26 -4.71
C LEU A 48 7.41 -0.53 -6.05
N LYS A 49 8.51 0.16 -6.36
CA LYS A 49 9.15 0.11 -7.68
C LYS A 49 9.62 -1.27 -8.09
N ASP A 50 10.19 -2.03 -7.15
CA ASP A 50 10.76 -3.35 -7.43
C ASP A 50 9.81 -4.48 -7.08
N MET A 51 8.60 -4.16 -6.61
CA MET A 51 7.58 -5.15 -6.26
C MET A 51 6.83 -5.65 -7.50
N LEU A 52 6.38 -6.90 -7.45
CA LEU A 52 5.67 -7.55 -8.55
C LEU A 52 4.43 -8.29 -8.03
N PRO A 53 3.36 -8.40 -8.86
CA PRO A 53 2.26 -9.30 -8.57
C PRO A 53 2.76 -10.74 -8.38
N GLY A 54 2.29 -11.40 -7.31
CA GLY A 54 2.71 -12.74 -6.88
C GLY A 54 3.73 -12.72 -5.75
N ASP A 55 4.38 -11.58 -5.47
CA ASP A 55 5.32 -11.48 -4.35
C ASP A 55 4.61 -11.64 -3.01
N VAL A 56 5.21 -12.43 -2.12
CA VAL A 56 4.86 -12.46 -0.71
C VAL A 56 5.64 -11.35 0.00
N ALA A 57 4.94 -10.51 0.76
CA ALA A 57 5.57 -9.39 1.45
C ALA A 57 5.01 -9.15 2.85
N GLU A 58 5.83 -8.56 3.70
CA GLU A 58 5.43 -7.96 4.97
C GLU A 58 5.20 -6.46 4.78
N LEU A 59 4.00 -6.01 5.13
CA LEU A 59 3.57 -4.62 5.02
C LEU A 59 3.43 -4.00 6.41
N GLU A 60 4.07 -2.85 6.61
CA GLU A 60 3.88 -1.98 7.77
C GLU A 60 3.15 -0.71 7.34
N PHE A 61 2.15 -0.30 8.12
CA PHE A 61 1.30 0.85 7.78
C PHE A 61 0.74 1.57 9.01
N HIS A 62 0.23 2.77 8.76
CA HIS A 62 -0.61 3.52 9.71
C HIS A 62 -1.90 4.02 9.03
N ILE A 63 -2.89 4.37 9.86
CA ILE A 63 -4.14 4.99 9.40
C ILE A 63 -3.97 6.50 9.56
N SER A 64 -3.97 7.25 8.45
CA SER A 64 -3.75 8.70 8.47
C SER A 64 -5.05 9.51 8.61
N GLY A 65 -6.21 8.84 8.61
CA GLY A 65 -7.53 9.46 8.69
C GLY A 65 -8.61 8.59 8.04
N SER A 66 -9.80 9.15 7.85
CA SER A 66 -10.91 8.49 7.16
C SER A 66 -11.53 9.42 6.11
N LYS A 67 -12.03 8.83 5.03
CA LYS A 67 -12.84 9.51 4.00
C LYS A 67 -14.15 8.75 3.85
N GLY A 68 -15.20 9.24 4.49
CA GLY A 68 -16.47 8.52 4.60
C GLY A 68 -16.29 7.24 5.40
N THR A 69 -16.68 6.11 4.81
CA THR A 69 -16.58 4.77 5.43
C THR A 69 -15.21 4.11 5.24
N TYR A 70 -14.28 4.75 4.53
CA TYR A 70 -12.96 4.17 4.22
C TYR A 70 -11.85 4.81 5.04
N ASN A 71 -11.00 3.99 5.64
CA ASN A 71 -9.78 4.45 6.29
C ASN A 71 -8.70 4.72 5.25
N ASN A 72 -8.02 5.85 5.36
CA ASN A 72 -6.85 6.12 4.55
C ASN A 72 -5.65 5.41 5.17
N VAL A 73 -5.18 4.37 4.50
CA VAL A 73 -4.08 3.53 4.98
C VAL A 73 -2.82 3.90 4.22
N ILE A 74 -1.79 4.29 4.96
CA ILE A 74 -0.52 4.76 4.39
C ILE A 74 0.58 3.75 4.68
N ILE A 75 1.27 3.34 3.63
CA ILE A 75 2.42 2.44 3.71
C ILE A 75 3.56 3.15 4.44
N ASP A 76 4.15 2.47 5.42
CA ASP A 76 5.36 2.91 6.11
C ASP A 76 6.58 2.12 5.64
N ASN A 77 6.43 0.81 5.48
CA ASN A 77 7.47 -0.08 4.99
C ASN A 77 6.85 -1.28 4.24
N LEU A 78 7.59 -1.85 3.30
CA LEU A 78 7.19 -3.04 2.55
C LEU A 78 8.45 -3.86 2.20
N VAL A 79 8.47 -5.12 2.60
CA VAL A 79 9.62 -6.01 2.41
C VAL A 79 9.16 -7.34 1.81
N ARG A 80 9.78 -7.75 0.70
CA ARG A 80 9.55 -9.08 0.09
C ARG A 80 10.16 -10.18 0.98
N VAL A 81 9.46 -11.30 1.12
CA VAL A 81 9.87 -12.49 1.90
C VAL A 81 10.31 -13.62 0.99
#